data_AF-A0A533Q743-F1
#
_entry.id   AF-A0A533Q743-F1
#
_cell.length_a   1.000
_cell.length_b   1.000
_cell.length_c   1.000
_cell.angle_alpha   90.00
_cell.angle_beta   90.00
_cell.angle_gamma   90.00
#
_symmetry.space_group_name_H-M   'P 1'
#
loop_
_entity.id
_entity.type
_entity.pdbx_description
1 polymer ?
#
loop_
_entity_poly.entity_id
_entity_poly.type
_entity_poly.pdbx_seq_one_letter_code
_entity_poly.pdbx_strand_id
1 'polypeptide(L)'
;MERNGGFTLFELLIAVFIGTILIMSSAYAIRLGLFSMEREEIWFNNSTKEKASFDFFWQQVSSLYILKATSDNTNDKKNTPAPSFMESKKKESFYFSGEKDVLVFVSPLSLKKHYGQGMIIATYKIVLRENGKYDLMYTESKGNPALIKLFEEIENKLIMDRDTTIFFKDCDTISFEYLDKEDSNNEKDFKAIDRDSVSIKGTDLKWKEKISGKIPRAIKLKVSRYGEEQEIISPIMVTY
;
A
#
# COMPACT_ATOMS: atom_id res chain seq x y z
N MET A 1 2.56 78.39 -35.41
CA MET A 1 3.86 78.30 -34.72
C MET A 1 3.91 76.96 -34.02
N GLU A 2 4.48 75.95 -34.68
CA GLU A 2 4.73 74.64 -34.07
C GLU A 2 5.90 74.77 -33.09
N ARG A 3 5.66 74.50 -31.81
CA ARG A 3 6.74 74.34 -30.84
C ARG A 3 7.33 72.94 -31.03
N ASN A 4 8.41 72.85 -31.79
CA ASN A 4 9.28 71.67 -31.77
C ASN A 4 10.08 71.68 -30.46
N GLY A 5 9.44 71.22 -29.37
CA GLY A 5 10.08 71.02 -28.08
C GLY A 5 11.01 69.80 -28.14
N GLY A 6 12.32 70.03 -28.08
CA GLY A 6 13.30 68.96 -27.94
C GLY A 6 13.20 68.28 -26.57
N PHE A 7 13.37 66.96 -26.55
CA PHE A 7 13.36 66.15 -25.34
C PHE A 7 14.52 66.55 -24.40
N THR A 8 14.25 66.70 -23.11
CA THR A 8 15.34 66.98 -22.15
C THR A 8 16.09 65.69 -21.82
N LEU A 9 17.41 65.78 -21.58
CA LEU A 9 18.25 64.61 -21.26
C LEU A 9 17.75 63.88 -19.99
N PHE A 10 17.19 64.64 -19.04
CA PHE A 10 16.59 64.10 -17.82
C PHE A 10 15.31 63.29 -18.10
N GLU A 11 14.45 63.77 -19.00
CA GLU A 11 13.23 63.07 -19.40
C GLU A 11 13.56 61.77 -20.15
N LEU A 12 14.62 61.77 -20.98
CA LEU A 12 15.12 60.55 -21.63
C LEU A 12 15.59 59.53 -20.59
N LEU A 13 16.34 59.97 -19.58
CA LEU A 13 16.87 59.09 -18.54
C LEU A 13 15.73 58.46 -17.72
N ILE A 14 14.71 59.24 -17.37
CA ILE A 14 13.50 58.74 -16.68
C ILE A 14 12.77 57.72 -17.57
N ALA A 15 12.56 58.03 -18.84
CA ALA A 15 11.86 57.13 -19.77
C ALA A 15 12.59 55.78 -19.91
N VAL A 16 13.92 55.81 -20.03
CA VAL A 16 14.73 54.59 -20.07
C VAL A 16 14.63 53.81 -18.76
N PHE A 17 14.68 54.47 -17.61
CA PHE A 17 14.62 53.82 -16.30
C PHE A 17 13.26 53.17 -16.03
N ILE A 18 12.17 53.83 -16.39
CA ILE A 18 10.81 53.27 -16.28
C ILE A 18 10.68 52.08 -17.25
N GLY A 19 11.18 52.22 -18.48
CA GLY A 19 11.16 51.15 -19.48
C GLY A 19 11.91 49.91 -19.01
N THR A 20 13.11 50.07 -18.44
CA THR A 20 13.90 48.93 -17.94
C THR A 20 13.24 48.25 -16.75
N ILE A 21 12.66 49.01 -15.81
CA ILE A 21 11.92 48.43 -14.67
C ILE A 21 10.69 47.65 -15.16
N LEU A 22 9.93 48.18 -16.13
CA LEU A 22 8.77 47.50 -16.70
C LEU A 22 9.15 46.19 -17.37
N ILE A 23 10.23 46.18 -18.16
CA ILE A 23 10.73 44.98 -18.82
C ILE A 23 11.21 43.95 -17.79
N MET A 24 11.99 44.38 -16.78
CA MET A 24 12.45 43.48 -15.72
C MET A 24 11.29 42.90 -14.90
N SER A 25 10.32 43.74 -14.52
CA SER A 25 9.16 43.29 -13.75
C SER A 25 8.32 42.29 -14.54
N SER A 26 8.12 42.53 -15.84
CA SER A 26 7.37 41.62 -16.72
C SER A 26 8.10 40.28 -16.86
N ALA A 27 9.42 40.30 -17.11
CA ALA A 27 10.23 39.09 -17.22
C ALA A 27 10.25 38.29 -15.91
N TYR A 28 10.31 38.99 -14.76
CA TYR A 28 10.29 38.36 -13.45
C TYR A 28 8.92 37.73 -13.13
N ALA A 29 7.83 38.41 -13.45
CA ALA A 29 6.47 37.88 -13.28
C ALA A 29 6.24 36.61 -14.11
N ILE A 30 6.70 36.59 -15.37
CA ILE A 30 6.60 35.41 -16.24
C ILE A 30 7.40 34.25 -15.65
N ARG A 31 8.64 34.49 -15.21
CA ARG A 31 9.48 33.45 -14.59
C ARG A 31 8.84 32.89 -13.32
N LEU A 32 8.33 33.75 -12.44
CA LEU A 32 7.62 33.31 -11.24
C LEU A 32 6.37 32.50 -11.57
N GLY A 33 5.60 32.91 -12.57
CA GLY A 33 4.43 32.16 -13.04
C GLY A 33 4.79 30.76 -13.51
N LEU A 34 5.82 30.63 -14.36
CA LEU A 34 6.30 29.34 -14.85
C LEU A 34 6.80 28.45 -13.70
N PHE A 35 7.58 29.00 -12.77
CA PHE A 35 8.05 28.25 -11.60
C PHE A 35 6.92 27.81 -10.66
N SER A 36 5.86 28.62 -10.49
CA SER A 36 4.69 28.22 -9.70
C SER A 36 3.97 27.06 -10.37
N MET A 37 3.76 27.13 -11.69
CA MET A 37 3.08 26.09 -12.46
C MET A 37 3.85 24.76 -12.41
N GLU A 38 5.17 24.77 -12.60
CA GLU A 38 6.00 23.55 -12.50
C GLU A 38 5.91 22.92 -11.11
N ARG A 39 5.95 23.74 -10.05
CA ARG A 39 5.84 23.26 -8.68
C ARG A 39 4.48 22.66 -8.39
N GLU A 40 3.41 23.33 -8.83
CA GLU A 40 2.03 22.86 -8.68
C GLU A 40 1.79 21.56 -9.47
N GLU A 41 2.35 21.43 -10.67
CA GLU A 41 2.24 20.21 -11.48
C GLU A 41 2.91 19.02 -10.78
N ILE A 42 4.12 19.21 -10.25
CA ILE A 42 4.83 18.17 -9.50
C ILE A 42 4.04 17.76 -8.25
N TRP A 43 3.54 18.74 -7.50
CA TRP A 43 2.74 18.49 -6.30
C TRP A 43 1.43 17.75 -6.65
N PHE A 44 0.70 18.20 -7.67
CA PHE A 44 -0.54 17.58 -8.14
C PHE A 44 -0.32 16.15 -8.62
N ASN A 45 0.73 15.90 -9.40
CA ASN A 45 1.06 14.56 -9.88
C ASN A 45 1.42 13.61 -8.73
N ASN A 46 2.17 14.08 -7.74
CA ASN A 46 2.51 13.27 -6.56
C ASN A 46 1.28 12.95 -5.71
N SER A 47 0.42 13.94 -5.46
CA SER A 47 -0.83 13.73 -4.71
C SER A 47 -1.80 12.80 -5.44
N THR A 48 -1.90 12.93 -6.76
CA THR A 48 -2.75 12.05 -7.59
C THR A 48 -2.22 10.61 -7.58
N LYS A 49 -0.91 10.42 -7.68
CA LYS A 49 -0.28 9.09 -7.56
C LYS A 49 -0.51 8.46 -6.20
N GLU A 50 -0.37 9.24 -5.13
CA GLU A 50 -0.59 8.78 -3.76
C GLU A 50 -2.04 8.32 -3.56
N LYS A 51 -3.01 9.14 -4.00
CA LYS A 51 -4.43 8.77 -3.97
C LYS A 51 -4.70 7.50 -4.78
N ALA A 52 -4.11 7.38 -5.97
CA ALA A 52 -4.25 6.18 -6.80
C ALA A 52 -3.66 4.93 -6.12
N SER A 53 -2.55 5.07 -5.39
CA SER A 53 -1.99 3.97 -4.57
C SER A 53 -2.96 3.54 -3.48
N PHE A 54 -3.57 4.48 -2.75
CA PHE A 54 -4.59 4.18 -1.75
C PHE A 54 -5.82 3.51 -2.35
N ASP A 55 -6.35 4.04 -3.45
CA ASP A 55 -7.51 3.47 -4.15
C ASP A 55 -7.21 2.07 -4.68
N PHE A 56 -6.02 1.84 -5.23
CA PHE A 56 -5.60 0.51 -5.68
C PHE A 56 -5.48 -0.47 -4.51
N PHE A 57 -4.85 -0.07 -3.40
CA PHE A 57 -4.77 -0.90 -2.20
C PHE A 57 -6.16 -1.27 -1.68
N TRP A 58 -7.07 -0.29 -1.62
CA TRP A 58 -8.47 -0.53 -1.26
C TRP A 58 -9.13 -1.56 -2.16
N GLN A 59 -9.04 -1.36 -3.49
CA GLN A 59 -9.63 -2.27 -4.45
C GLN A 59 -9.05 -3.68 -4.32
N GLN A 60 -7.73 -3.79 -4.18
CA GLN A 60 -7.03 -5.06 -4.11
C GLN A 60 -7.38 -5.85 -2.85
N VAL A 61 -7.42 -5.20 -1.69
CA VAL A 61 -7.84 -5.80 -0.40
C VAL A 61 -9.33 -6.14 -0.42
N SER A 62 -10.16 -5.27 -1.00
CA SER A 62 -11.60 -5.51 -1.10
C SER A 62 -11.92 -6.71 -1.99
N SER A 63 -11.09 -6.96 -3.01
CA SER A 63 -11.20 -8.10 -3.92
C SER A 63 -10.42 -9.33 -3.46
N LEU A 64 -10.10 -9.44 -2.16
CA LEU A 64 -9.39 -10.60 -1.63
C LEU A 64 -10.18 -11.88 -1.93
N TYR A 65 -9.47 -12.85 -2.49
CA TYR A 65 -10.04 -14.13 -2.91
C TYR A 65 -9.57 -15.27 -2.03
N ILE A 66 -10.50 -16.14 -1.63
CA ILE A 66 -10.18 -17.31 -0.82
C ILE A 66 -9.99 -18.51 -1.72
N LEU A 67 -8.72 -18.87 -1.95
CA LEU A 67 -8.40 -20.19 -2.46
C LEU A 67 -8.65 -21.21 -1.34
N LYS A 68 -9.62 -22.09 -1.53
CA LYS A 68 -9.76 -23.29 -0.70
C LYS A 68 -8.88 -24.36 -1.32
N ALA A 69 -7.76 -24.75 -0.70
CA ALA A 69 -7.08 -25.95 -1.18
C ALA A 69 -7.99 -27.14 -0.92
N THR A 70 -8.53 -27.72 -1.98
CA THR A 70 -8.98 -29.10 -1.97
C THR A 70 -7.75 -29.95 -1.67
N SER A 71 -7.67 -30.45 -0.44
CA SER A 71 -6.86 -31.62 -0.12
C SER A 71 -7.44 -32.77 -0.95
N ASP A 72 -6.94 -32.96 -2.17
CA ASP A 72 -7.23 -34.13 -3.00
C ASP A 72 -6.65 -35.35 -2.27
N ASN A 73 -7.47 -35.94 -1.40
CA ASN A 73 -7.32 -37.32 -0.97
C ASN A 73 -7.98 -38.20 -2.05
N THR A 74 -7.38 -38.25 -3.23
CA THR A 74 -7.73 -39.23 -4.27
C THR A 74 -6.93 -40.51 -4.05
N ASN A 75 -7.48 -41.36 -3.19
CA ASN A 75 -7.45 -42.82 -3.28
C ASN A 75 -6.11 -43.53 -3.57
N ASP A 76 -5.30 -43.74 -2.53
CA ASP A 76 -4.58 -45.00 -2.36
C ASP A 76 -5.35 -45.87 -1.34
N LYS A 77 -6.36 -46.60 -1.83
CA LYS A 77 -7.01 -47.68 -1.09
C LYS A 77 -6.42 -49.01 -1.55
N LYS A 78 -5.49 -49.58 -0.77
CA LYS A 78 -5.46 -51.02 -0.49
C LYS A 78 -4.67 -51.36 0.78
N ASN A 79 -5.46 -51.77 1.78
CA ASN A 79 -5.18 -52.82 2.78
C ASN A 79 -4.21 -52.55 3.93
N THR A 80 -4.71 -52.12 5.10
CA THR A 80 -4.56 -52.81 6.42
C THR A 80 -5.40 -52.13 7.52
N PRO A 81 -5.91 -52.84 8.55
CA PRO A 81 -6.75 -52.26 9.59
C PRO A 81 -5.94 -51.76 10.81
N ALA A 82 -6.22 -50.51 11.23
CA ALA A 82 -6.16 -49.85 12.55
C ALA A 82 -5.03 -50.21 13.57
N PRO A 83 -4.43 -49.24 14.30
CA PRO A 83 -5.18 -48.52 15.34
C PRO A 83 -4.93 -47.00 15.46
N SER A 84 -5.91 -46.37 16.11
CA SER A 84 -6.05 -44.98 16.56
C SER A 84 -4.78 -44.27 17.07
N PHE A 85 -4.59 -43.02 16.62
CA PHE A 85 -4.29 -41.79 17.37
C PHE A 85 -3.53 -40.81 16.46
N MET A 86 -4.26 -39.89 15.84
CA MET A 86 -3.87 -38.50 15.57
C MET A 86 -4.93 -37.95 14.62
N GLU A 87 -5.87 -37.18 15.15
CA GLU A 87 -6.61 -36.21 14.36
C GLU A 87 -5.58 -35.25 13.77
N SER A 88 -5.11 -35.56 12.56
CA SER A 88 -4.35 -34.62 11.76
C SER A 88 -5.31 -33.48 11.41
N LYS A 89 -5.25 -32.41 12.21
CA LYS A 89 -5.90 -31.13 11.93
C LYS A 89 -5.64 -30.80 10.47
N LYS A 90 -6.69 -30.91 9.66
CA LYS A 90 -6.74 -30.56 8.25
C LYS A 90 -6.27 -29.10 8.16
N LYS A 91 -5.03 -28.85 7.70
CA LYS A 91 -4.51 -27.51 7.45
C LYS A 91 -5.33 -26.91 6.31
N GLU A 92 -6.41 -26.22 6.65
CA GLU A 92 -7.16 -25.42 5.69
C GLU A 92 -6.27 -24.24 5.28
N SER A 93 -5.76 -24.29 4.05
CA SER A 93 -4.87 -23.26 3.53
C SER A 93 -5.67 -21.98 3.27
N PHE A 94 -5.63 -21.04 4.20
CA PHE A 94 -6.16 -19.71 3.97
C PHE A 94 -5.00 -18.81 3.53
N TYR A 95 -5.07 -18.32 2.30
CA TYR A 95 -4.01 -17.52 1.65
C TYR A 95 -4.07 -16.06 2.10
N PHE A 96 -3.98 -15.88 3.42
CA PHE A 96 -3.90 -14.60 4.08
C PHE A 96 -2.88 -14.71 5.22
N SER A 97 -1.86 -13.86 5.18
CA SER A 97 -0.96 -13.62 6.31
C SER A 97 -0.86 -12.12 6.51
N GLY A 98 -1.29 -11.66 7.68
CA GLY A 98 -1.17 -10.27 8.10
C GLY A 98 -0.21 -10.19 9.28
N GLU A 99 1.02 -9.78 9.02
CA GLU A 99 2.00 -9.42 10.05
C GLU A 99 2.18 -7.90 10.09
N LYS A 100 2.79 -7.40 11.18
CA LYS A 100 3.03 -5.98 11.38
C LYS A 100 3.73 -5.31 10.19
N ASP A 101 4.73 -6.00 9.65
CA ASP A 101 5.61 -5.47 8.59
C ASP A 101 5.34 -6.08 7.21
N VAL A 102 4.51 -7.14 7.13
CA VAL A 102 4.29 -7.91 5.91
C VAL A 102 2.83 -8.31 5.79
N LEU A 103 2.21 -7.97 4.66
CA LEU A 103 0.85 -8.35 4.31
C LEU A 103 0.87 -9.17 3.01
N VAL A 104 0.40 -10.40 3.07
CA VAL A 104 0.32 -11.32 1.92
C VAL A 104 -1.09 -11.83 1.76
N PHE A 105 -1.64 -11.70 0.55
CA PHE A 105 -2.96 -12.23 0.23
C PHE A 105 -3.12 -12.50 -1.26
N VAL A 106 -4.18 -13.22 -1.62
CA VAL A 106 -4.51 -13.53 -3.00
C VAL A 106 -5.54 -12.54 -3.53
N SER A 107 -5.29 -11.99 -4.72
CA SER A 107 -6.18 -11.04 -5.38
C SER A 107 -6.25 -11.32 -6.89
N PRO A 108 -7.40 -11.10 -7.55
CA PRO A 108 -7.50 -11.11 -8.99
C PRO A 108 -6.95 -9.82 -9.64
N LEU A 109 -6.68 -8.78 -8.84
CA LEU A 109 -6.22 -7.48 -9.33
C LEU A 109 -4.69 -7.39 -9.29
N SER A 110 -4.08 -7.16 -10.45
CA SER A 110 -2.64 -6.92 -10.64
C SER A 110 -2.41 -5.43 -10.92
N LEU A 111 -1.37 -4.87 -10.32
CA LEU A 111 -0.87 -3.51 -10.58
C LEU A 111 -0.04 -3.48 -11.87
N LYS A 112 0.75 -4.52 -12.14
CA LYS A 112 1.70 -4.57 -13.26
C LYS A 112 1.09 -5.07 -14.58
N LYS A 113 0.12 -5.98 -14.53
CA LYS A 113 -0.42 -6.66 -15.72
C LYS A 113 -1.81 -6.14 -16.05
N HIS A 114 -2.03 -5.85 -17.34
CA HIS A 114 -3.33 -5.41 -17.83
C HIS A 114 -4.36 -6.56 -17.70
N TYR A 115 -5.24 -6.46 -16.69
CA TYR A 115 -6.61 -7.01 -16.54
C TYR A 115 -6.99 -8.41 -17.08
N GLY A 116 -6.06 -9.30 -17.41
CA GLY A 116 -6.39 -10.55 -18.13
C GLY A 116 -5.79 -11.86 -17.64
N GLN A 117 -5.02 -11.90 -16.54
CA GLN A 117 -4.20 -13.09 -16.26
C GLN A 117 -4.17 -13.57 -14.80
N GLY A 118 -5.33 -14.07 -14.35
CA GLY A 118 -5.43 -15.03 -13.25
C GLY A 118 -5.17 -14.47 -11.85
N MET A 119 -5.29 -15.35 -10.85
CA MET A 119 -5.04 -15.01 -9.45
C MET A 119 -3.57 -14.66 -9.24
N ILE A 120 -3.30 -13.58 -8.53
CA ILE A 120 -1.96 -13.21 -8.08
C ILE A 120 -1.85 -13.30 -6.56
N ILE A 121 -0.64 -13.53 -6.07
CA ILE A 121 -0.30 -13.34 -4.67
C ILE A 121 0.30 -11.94 -4.57
N ALA A 122 -0.43 -11.03 -3.93
CA ALA A 122 0.01 -9.70 -3.59
C ALA A 122 0.80 -9.75 -2.28
N THR A 123 1.98 -9.15 -2.27
CA THR A 123 2.79 -9.02 -1.06
C THR A 123 3.21 -7.57 -0.88
N TYR A 124 2.85 -7.03 0.28
CA TYR A 124 3.25 -5.72 0.75
C TYR A 124 4.23 -5.89 1.89
N LYS A 125 5.39 -5.26 1.82
CA LYS A 125 6.45 -5.34 2.82
C LYS A 125 6.94 -3.95 3.20
N ILE A 126 6.96 -3.67 4.50
CA ILE A 126 7.53 -2.46 5.06
C ILE A 126 9.05 -2.66 5.18
N VAL A 127 9.82 -1.75 4.61
CA VAL A 127 11.28 -1.80 4.63
C VAL A 127 11.83 -0.50 5.20
N LEU A 128 12.64 -0.61 6.25
CA LEU A 128 13.40 0.51 6.81
C LEU A 128 14.64 0.75 5.96
N ARG A 129 14.82 2.00 5.50
CA ARG A 129 16.02 2.45 4.79
C ARG A 129 17.09 2.96 5.75
N GLU A 130 18.31 3.05 5.24
CA GLU A 130 19.48 3.62 5.96
C GLU A 130 19.27 5.07 6.42
N ASN A 131 18.37 5.82 5.77
CA ASN A 131 18.01 7.19 6.15
C ASN A 131 17.00 7.27 7.31
N GLY A 132 16.63 6.14 7.91
CA GLY A 132 15.64 6.08 9.00
C GLY A 132 14.18 6.24 8.55
N LYS A 133 13.92 6.27 7.23
CA LYS A 133 12.57 6.32 6.66
C LYS A 133 12.10 4.94 6.21
N TYR A 134 10.78 4.79 6.09
CA TYR A 134 10.13 3.56 5.65
C TYR A 134 9.68 3.65 4.20
N ASP A 135 9.82 2.55 3.47
CA ASP A 135 9.16 2.34 2.19
C ASP A 135 8.15 1.20 2.32
N LEU A 136 7.06 1.31 1.56
CA LEU A 136 6.20 0.16 1.30
C LEU A 136 6.56 -0.44 -0.05
N MET A 137 7.15 -1.63 -0.02
CA MET A 137 7.46 -2.41 -1.19
C MET A 137 6.28 -3.32 -1.56
N TYR A 138 5.99 -3.40 -2.84
CA TYR A 138 4.95 -4.23 -3.40
C TYR A 138 5.55 -5.19 -4.43
N THR A 139 5.21 -6.47 -4.29
CA THR A 139 5.59 -7.52 -5.22
C THR A 139 4.38 -8.36 -5.57
N GLU A 140 4.31 -8.78 -6.83
CA GLU A 140 3.31 -9.71 -7.32
C GLU A 140 3.99 -10.99 -7.76
N SER A 141 3.46 -12.14 -7.34
CA SER A 141 3.82 -13.42 -7.92
C SER A 141 2.60 -14.07 -8.56
N LYS A 142 2.82 -14.76 -9.69
CA LYS A 142 1.75 -15.47 -10.40
C LYS A 142 1.23 -16.60 -9.52
N GLY A 143 -0.06 -16.59 -9.20
CA GLY A 143 -0.71 -17.64 -8.43
C GLY A 143 -0.82 -18.92 -9.26
N ASN A 144 0.22 -19.76 -9.24
CA ASN A 144 0.08 -21.14 -9.67
C ASN A 144 -0.47 -21.95 -8.47
N PRO A 145 -1.63 -22.62 -8.60
CA PRO A 145 -2.18 -23.46 -7.54
C PRO A 145 -1.28 -24.67 -7.18
N ALA A 146 -0.16 -24.91 -7.87
CA ALA A 146 0.84 -25.91 -7.43
C ALA A 146 1.88 -25.34 -6.43
N LEU A 147 2.02 -24.01 -6.29
CA LEU A 147 3.01 -23.35 -5.42
C LEU A 147 2.51 -23.12 -3.98
N ILE A 148 1.37 -23.75 -3.62
CA ILE A 148 0.68 -23.66 -2.32
C ILE A 148 1.56 -24.06 -1.12
N LYS A 149 2.63 -24.83 -1.36
CA LYS A 149 3.56 -25.27 -0.32
C LYS A 149 4.67 -24.23 0.01
N LEU A 150 4.72 -23.10 -0.68
CA LEU A 150 5.86 -22.19 -0.66
C LEU A 150 5.66 -20.92 0.17
N PHE A 151 4.73 -20.89 1.13
CA PHE A 151 4.61 -19.72 2.01
C PHE A 151 5.90 -19.49 2.82
N GLU A 152 6.55 -20.58 3.26
CA GLU A 152 7.85 -20.56 3.96
C GLU A 152 9.03 -20.25 3.02
N GLU A 153 8.92 -20.55 1.72
CA GLU A 153 9.97 -20.23 0.73
C GLU A 153 9.85 -18.80 0.20
N ILE A 154 8.64 -18.22 0.13
CA ILE A 154 8.41 -16.84 -0.30
C ILE A 154 9.06 -15.86 0.69
N GLU A 155 8.95 -16.09 2.01
CA GLU A 155 9.64 -15.27 3.02
C GLU A 155 11.16 -15.19 2.79
N ASN A 156 11.78 -16.29 2.41
CA ASN A 156 13.23 -16.36 2.16
C ASN A 156 13.64 -15.86 0.77
N LYS A 157 12.74 -15.92 -0.23
CA LYS A 157 13.05 -15.59 -1.63
C LYS A 157 12.66 -14.15 -2.02
N LEU A 158 11.83 -13.46 -1.22
CA LEU A 158 11.45 -12.05 -1.40
C LEU A 158 12.62 -11.06 -1.31
N ILE A 159 13.80 -11.51 -0.88
CA ILE A 159 15.01 -10.68 -0.79
C ILE A 159 15.73 -10.55 -2.16
N MET A 160 15.37 -11.37 -3.17
CA MET A 160 16.17 -11.50 -4.40
C MET A 160 15.46 -11.16 -5.71
N ASP A 161 14.17 -10.81 -5.71
CA ASP A 161 13.41 -10.70 -6.97
C ASP A 161 13.40 -9.29 -7.59
N ARG A 162 13.70 -9.23 -8.90
CA ARG A 162 13.89 -8.01 -9.70
C ARG A 162 12.59 -7.24 -9.99
N ASP A 163 11.47 -7.71 -9.44
CA ASP A 163 10.11 -7.25 -9.74
C ASP A 163 9.45 -6.52 -8.56
N THR A 164 10.23 -5.81 -7.75
CA THR A 164 9.71 -5.01 -6.64
C THR A 164 9.32 -3.60 -7.12
N THR A 165 8.08 -3.19 -6.84
CA THR A 165 7.59 -1.83 -7.06
C THR A 165 7.54 -1.10 -5.72
N ILE A 166 8.03 0.13 -5.67
CA ILE A 166 7.87 0.98 -4.49
C ILE A 166 6.47 1.57 -4.53
N PHE A 167 5.63 1.17 -3.58
CA PHE A 167 4.22 1.56 -3.48
C PHE A 167 4.05 2.89 -2.72
N PHE A 168 4.77 3.03 -1.61
CA PHE A 168 4.99 4.30 -0.91
C PHE A 168 6.48 4.48 -0.64
N LYS A 169 6.95 5.72 -0.75
CA LYS A 169 8.38 6.07 -0.68
C LYS A 169 8.63 7.14 0.38
N ASP A 170 9.70 6.96 1.14
CA ASP A 170 10.22 7.96 2.09
C ASP A 170 9.18 8.41 3.13
N CYS A 171 8.45 7.44 3.70
CA CYS A 171 7.47 7.64 4.76
C CYS A 171 8.13 7.70 6.14
N ASP A 172 7.50 8.43 7.07
CA ASP A 172 7.98 8.55 8.44
C ASP A 172 7.48 7.38 9.30
N THR A 173 6.24 6.92 9.06
CA THR A 173 5.70 5.68 9.63
C THR A 173 4.79 4.96 8.63
N ILE A 174 4.77 3.63 8.68
CA ILE A 174 3.82 2.77 7.96
C ILE A 174 3.41 1.65 8.91
N SER A 175 2.12 1.33 8.99
CA SER A 175 1.65 0.22 9.82
C SER A 175 0.37 -0.41 9.28
N PHE A 176 0.26 -1.73 9.46
CA PHE A 176 -0.97 -2.48 9.21
C PHE A 176 -1.69 -2.82 10.52
N GLU A 177 -3.00 -2.66 10.53
CA GLU A 177 -3.87 -3.18 11.58
C GLU A 177 -5.00 -4.02 10.96
N TYR A 178 -5.44 -5.05 11.66
CA TYR A 178 -6.41 -6.02 11.18
C TYR A 178 -7.63 -6.05 12.10
N LEU A 179 -8.82 -5.88 11.53
CA LEU A 179 -10.07 -5.91 12.28
C LEU A 179 -10.57 -7.34 12.41
N ASP A 180 -10.70 -7.85 13.63
CA ASP A 180 -11.16 -9.20 13.91
C ASP A 180 -12.27 -9.21 14.97
N LYS A 181 -13.12 -10.26 14.94
CA LYS A 181 -14.11 -10.49 15.99
C LYS A 181 -13.47 -11.27 17.12
N GLU A 182 -13.80 -10.92 18.36
CA GLU A 182 -13.37 -11.67 19.52
C GLU A 182 -14.11 -13.02 19.55
N ASP A 183 -13.46 -14.08 19.05
CA ASP A 183 -13.96 -15.45 19.18
C ASP A 183 -13.80 -15.89 20.64
N SER A 184 -14.91 -16.00 21.37
CA SER A 184 -14.94 -16.42 22.78
C SER A 184 -14.54 -17.89 23.03
N ASN A 185 -13.95 -18.60 22.05
CA ASN A 185 -13.78 -20.07 22.11
C ASN A 185 -12.40 -20.62 21.75
N ASN A 186 -11.35 -19.81 21.61
CA ASN A 186 -9.98 -20.33 21.49
C ASN A 186 -9.11 -19.88 22.66
N GLU A 187 -9.46 -20.34 23.87
CA GLU A 187 -8.44 -20.60 24.87
C GLU A 187 -7.52 -21.70 24.30
N LYS A 188 -6.23 -21.41 24.22
CA LYS A 188 -5.12 -22.22 23.68
C LYS A 188 -4.78 -21.91 22.22
N ASP A 189 -4.12 -20.77 21.99
CA ASP A 189 -2.70 -20.79 21.63
C ASP A 189 -2.15 -19.36 21.54
N PHE A 190 -0.96 -19.18 22.15
CA PHE A 190 -0.13 -17.98 22.24
C PHE A 190 -0.66 -16.81 23.10
N LYS A 191 -0.15 -16.76 24.34
CA LYS A 191 0.07 -15.51 25.09
C LYS A 191 1.05 -14.62 24.32
N ALA A 192 0.58 -13.92 23.30
CA ALA A 192 1.23 -12.70 22.85
C ALA A 192 0.68 -11.56 23.71
N ILE A 193 1.60 -10.77 24.24
CA ILE A 193 1.35 -9.66 25.15
C ILE A 193 0.44 -8.65 24.45
N ASP A 194 -0.81 -8.60 24.89
CA ASP A 194 -1.86 -7.67 24.44
C ASP A 194 -1.51 -6.28 25.00
N ARG A 195 -0.71 -5.53 24.26
CA ARG A 195 -0.56 -4.09 24.42
C ARG A 195 -1.04 -3.47 23.10
N ASP A 196 -2.14 -2.74 23.19
CA ASP A 196 -2.71 -1.86 22.16
C ASP A 196 -3.79 -2.44 21.23
N SER A 197 -4.63 -3.36 21.71
CA SER A 197 -5.92 -3.62 21.05
C SER A 197 -6.96 -2.54 21.40
N VAL A 198 -7.23 -1.63 20.45
CA VAL A 198 -8.28 -0.61 20.60
C VAL A 198 -9.64 -1.25 20.32
N SER A 199 -10.42 -1.48 21.38
CA SER A 199 -11.81 -1.97 21.28
C SER A 199 -12.74 -0.88 20.75
N ILE A 200 -13.58 -1.21 19.78
CA ILE A 200 -14.60 -0.30 19.26
C ILE A 200 -15.80 -0.30 20.24
N LYS A 201 -16.13 0.88 20.81
CA LYS A 201 -17.22 1.03 21.79
C LYS A 201 -18.53 0.45 21.23
N GLY A 202 -19.10 -0.54 21.94
CA GLY A 202 -20.39 -1.15 21.61
C GLY A 202 -20.34 -2.37 20.68
N THR A 203 -19.15 -2.89 20.33
CA THR A 203 -19.00 -4.10 19.51
C THR A 203 -17.86 -4.99 20.00
N ASP A 204 -17.94 -6.30 19.75
CA ASP A 204 -16.89 -7.30 20.06
C ASP A 204 -15.72 -7.28 19.05
N LEU A 205 -15.47 -6.13 18.41
CA LEU A 205 -14.48 -5.98 17.34
C LEU A 205 -13.23 -5.27 17.88
N LYS A 206 -12.05 -5.82 17.56
CA LYS A 206 -10.75 -5.28 17.96
C LYS A 206 -9.79 -5.22 16.78
N TRP A 207 -9.00 -4.15 16.74
CA TRP A 207 -7.84 -4.03 15.84
C TRP A 207 -6.66 -4.80 16.44
N LYS A 208 -6.01 -5.63 15.62
CA LYS A 208 -4.84 -6.44 15.98
C LYS A 208 -3.68 -6.13 15.03
N GLU A 209 -2.45 -6.17 15.53
CA GLU A 209 -1.24 -5.97 14.70
C GLU A 209 -0.84 -7.22 13.89
N LYS A 210 -1.35 -8.40 14.25
CA LYS A 210 -1.06 -9.67 13.57
C LYS A 210 -2.28 -10.57 13.52
N ILE A 211 -2.49 -11.22 12.37
CA ILE A 211 -3.49 -12.27 12.19
C ILE A 211 -2.95 -13.32 11.21
N SER A 212 -3.06 -14.60 11.59
CA SER A 212 -2.59 -15.73 10.80
C SER A 212 -3.70 -16.76 10.66
N GLY A 213 -3.91 -17.27 9.45
CA GLY A 213 -4.86 -18.34 9.16
C GLY A 213 -6.34 -17.97 9.25
N LYS A 214 -6.68 -16.74 9.67
CA LYS A 214 -8.03 -16.16 9.64
C LYS A 214 -8.03 -14.89 8.82
N ILE A 215 -9.12 -14.67 8.08
CA ILE A 215 -9.30 -13.49 7.25
C ILE A 215 -9.91 -12.39 8.11
N PRO A 216 -9.28 -11.22 8.23
CA PRO A 216 -9.86 -10.12 8.97
C PRO A 216 -11.09 -9.56 8.24
N ARG A 217 -11.94 -8.83 8.95
CA ARG A 217 -13.10 -8.14 8.35
C ARG A 217 -12.69 -6.90 7.57
N ALA A 218 -11.62 -6.25 7.99
CA ALA A 218 -11.04 -5.08 7.35
C ALA A 218 -9.56 -5.00 7.66
N ILE A 219 -8.80 -4.36 6.77
CA ILE A 219 -7.40 -4.02 6.96
C ILE A 219 -7.30 -2.50 7.00
N LYS A 220 -6.63 -1.97 8.00
CA LYS A 220 -6.28 -0.56 8.07
C LYS A 220 -4.81 -0.40 7.72
N LEU A 221 -4.54 0.48 6.77
CA LEU A 221 -3.21 0.94 6.43
C LEU A 221 -3.07 2.39 6.89
N LYS A 222 -2.09 2.65 7.76
CA LYS A 222 -1.71 4.00 8.17
C LYS A 222 -0.36 4.33 7.57
N VAL A 223 -0.26 5.52 7.00
CA VAL A 223 0.97 6.06 6.42
C VAL A 223 1.13 7.50 6.92
N SER A 224 2.30 7.81 7.48
CA SER A 224 2.66 9.20 7.80
C SER A 224 3.82 9.66 6.92
N ARG A 225 3.72 10.89 6.41
CA ARG A 225 4.75 11.50 5.57
C ARG A 225 4.74 13.02 5.74
N TYR A 226 5.90 13.61 5.98
CA TYR A 226 6.07 15.06 6.15
C TYR A 226 5.18 15.65 7.27
N GLY A 227 4.86 14.85 8.28
CA GLY A 227 3.97 15.25 9.38
C GLY A 227 2.47 15.19 9.06
N GLU A 228 2.08 14.80 7.84
CA GLU A 228 0.70 14.44 7.51
C GLU A 228 0.49 12.94 7.74
N GLU A 229 -0.64 12.57 8.34
CA GLU A 229 -1.05 11.18 8.54
C GLU A 229 -2.28 10.90 7.66
N GLN A 230 -2.20 9.84 6.86
CA GLN A 230 -3.28 9.35 6.04
C GLN A 230 -3.59 7.91 6.43
N GLU A 231 -4.88 7.62 6.60
CA GLU A 231 -5.36 6.28 6.92
C GLU A 231 -6.42 5.83 5.92
N ILE A 232 -6.40 4.54 5.59
CA ILE A 232 -7.42 3.89 4.79
C ILE A 232 -7.86 2.60 5.47
N ILE A 233 -9.17 2.36 5.52
CA ILE A 233 -9.77 1.14 6.11
C ILE A 233 -10.44 0.34 5.01
N SER A 234 -9.73 -0.64 4.46
CA SER A 234 -10.21 -1.48 3.38
C SER A 234 -11.06 -2.64 3.92
N PRO A 235 -12.39 -2.68 3.69
CA PRO A 235 -13.22 -3.81 4.07
C PRO A 235 -12.87 -5.01 3.18
N ILE A 236 -12.90 -6.21 3.74
CA ILE A 236 -12.70 -7.42 2.95
C ILE A 236 -14.07 -7.96 2.53
N MET A 237 -14.36 -7.88 1.24
CA MET A 237 -15.50 -8.56 0.64
C MET A 237 -15.03 -9.90 0.11
N VAL A 238 -15.18 -10.94 0.93
CA VAL A 238 -14.81 -12.30 0.54
C VAL A 238 -15.60 -12.69 -0.72
N THR A 239 -14.87 -12.97 -1.78
CA THR A 239 -15.40 -13.62 -2.99
C THR A 239 -14.99 -15.09 -2.97
N TYR A 240 -15.97 -15.98 -3.18
CA TYR A 240 -15.82 -17.44 -3.22
C TYR A 240 -15.80 -17.92 -4.68
#